data_AF-A0A7Y5U6D1-F1
#
_entry.id   AF-A0A7Y5U6D1-F1
#
_cell.length_a   1.000
_cell.length_b   1.000
_cell.length_c   1.000
_cell.angle_alpha   90.00
_cell.angle_beta   90.00
_cell.angle_gamma   90.00
#
_symmetry.space_group_name_H-M   'P 1'
#
loop_
_entity.id
_entity.type
_entity.pdbx_description
1 polymer ?
#
loop_
_entity_poly.entity_id
_entity_poly.type
_entity_poly.pdbx_seq_one_letter_code
_entity_poly.pdbx_strand_id
1 'polypeptide(L)'
;MVAVGALPLRAAIDEVASRDPVLADLVARVGPIRHRPRDPDGPFAALVRAIVFQQLAGRAAQAIYGRLRGAVGERLTPEALNAVSDAELRAAGLSANKLASIRDLSTKVLDGT
;
A
#
# COMPACT_ATOMS: atom_id res chain seq x y z
N MET A 1 -29.44 8.20 8.84
CA MET A 1 -28.11 7.78 8.34
C MET A 1 -27.74 6.52 9.11
N VAL A 2 -27.94 5.34 8.51
CA VAL A 2 -27.66 4.07 9.21
C VAL A 2 -26.15 3.97 9.37
N ALA A 3 -25.68 3.97 10.61
CA ALA A 3 -24.31 3.61 10.91
C ALA A 3 -24.10 2.19 10.39
N VAL A 4 -23.36 2.05 9.29
CA VAL A 4 -22.87 0.74 8.85
C VAL A 4 -21.86 0.31 9.91
N GLY A 5 -22.36 -0.37 10.95
CA GLY A 5 -21.50 -1.04 11.91
C GLY A 5 -20.55 -1.94 11.14
N ALA A 6 -19.26 -1.92 11.50
CA ALA A 6 -18.26 -2.70 10.80
C ALA A 6 -18.66 -4.19 10.84
N LEU A 7 -19.12 -4.73 9.72
CA LEU A 7 -19.39 -6.15 9.59
C LEU A 7 -18.05 -6.88 9.73
N PRO A 8 -17.98 -7.95 10.54
CA PRO A 8 -16.81 -8.81 10.56
C PRO A 8 -16.50 -9.28 9.13
N LEU A 9 -15.22 -9.34 8.74
CA LEU A 9 -14.82 -9.74 7.39
C LEU A 9 -15.45 -11.07 6.97
N ARG A 10 -15.61 -12.01 7.90
CA ARG A 10 -16.30 -13.28 7.65
C ARG A 10 -17.75 -13.08 7.22
N ALA A 11 -18.50 -12.23 7.93
CA ALA A 11 -19.89 -11.92 7.57
C ALA A 11 -19.99 -11.24 6.20
N ALA A 12 -19.04 -10.35 5.87
CA ALA A 12 -18.98 -9.73 4.54
C ALA A 12 -18.68 -10.75 3.42
N ILE A 13 -17.80 -11.72 3.69
CA ILE A 13 -17.51 -12.82 2.75
C ILE A 13 -18.76 -13.68 2.54
N ASP A 14 -19.41 -14.11 3.62
CA ASP A 14 -20.58 -14.97 3.56
C ASP A 14 -21.74 -14.27 2.82
N GLU A 15 -21.93 -12.96 3.05
CA GLU A 15 -22.92 -12.14 2.34
C GLU A 15 -22.68 -12.12 0.83
N VAL A 16 -21.45 -11.82 0.40
CA VAL A 16 -21.10 -11.77 -1.03
C VAL A 16 -21.23 -13.16 -1.67
N ALA A 17 -20.77 -14.22 -0.99
CA ALA A 17 -20.89 -15.58 -1.49
C ALA A 17 -22.36 -16.03 -1.64
N SER A 18 -23.25 -15.60 -0.75
CA SER A 18 -24.68 -15.92 -0.85
C SER A 18 -25.38 -15.31 -2.09
N ARG A 19 -24.79 -14.25 -2.66
CA ARG A 19 -25.37 -13.49 -3.79
C ARG A 19 -24.74 -13.82 -5.15
N ASP A 20 -23.59 -14.48 -5.17
CA ASP A 20 -22.85 -14.77 -6.39
C ASP A 20 -22.26 -16.21 -6.35
N PRO A 21 -22.76 -17.14 -7.18
CA PRO A 21 -22.30 -18.52 -7.18
C PRO A 21 -20.84 -18.67 -7.64
N VAL A 22 -20.31 -17.76 -8.46
CA VAL A 22 -18.89 -17.77 -8.86
C VAL A 22 -18.02 -17.40 -7.66
N LEU A 23 -18.43 -16.40 -6.88
CA LEU A 23 -17.71 -16.03 -5.66
C LEU A 23 -17.86 -17.08 -4.55
N ALA A 24 -19.02 -17.73 -4.44
CA ALA A 24 -19.22 -18.85 -3.51
C ALA A 24 -18.25 -20.01 -3.79
N ASP A 25 -18.14 -20.40 -5.06
CA ASP A 25 -17.21 -21.44 -5.50
C ASP A 25 -15.75 -21.04 -5.24
N LEU A 26 -15.38 -19.78 -5.47
CA LEU A 26 -14.05 -19.28 -5.16
C LEU A 26 -13.73 -19.37 -3.65
N VAL A 27 -14.66 -18.97 -2.79
CA VAL A 27 -14.51 -19.07 -1.33
C VAL A 27 -14.40 -20.52 -0.89
N ALA A 28 -15.17 -21.44 -1.49
CA ALA A 28 -15.08 -22.86 -1.18
C ALA A 28 -13.71 -23.47 -1.56
N ARG A 29 -13.12 -23.04 -2.69
CA ARG A 29 -11.82 -23.55 -3.17
C ARG A 29 -10.62 -22.95 -2.45
N VAL A 30 -10.63 -21.65 -2.19
CA VAL A 30 -9.48 -20.90 -1.66
C VAL A 30 -9.56 -20.70 -0.14
N GLY A 31 -10.76 -20.77 0.42
CA GLY A 31 -11.06 -20.39 1.79
C GLY A 31 -11.34 -18.88 1.96
N PRO A 32 -11.77 -18.46 3.16
CA PRO A 32 -12.07 -17.06 3.42
C PRO A 32 -10.79 -16.21 3.37
N ILE A 33 -10.90 -15.03 2.74
CA ILE A 33 -9.82 -14.05 2.76
C ILE A 33 -9.59 -13.53 4.18
N ARG A 34 -8.37 -13.08 4.44
CA ARG A 34 -7.96 -12.46 5.71
C ARG A 34 -7.67 -10.98 5.49
N HIS A 35 -7.79 -10.18 6.54
CA HIS A 35 -7.27 -8.82 6.50
C HIS A 35 -5.78 -8.85 6.15
N ARG A 36 -5.37 -7.99 5.22
CA ARG A 36 -3.95 -7.75 5.01
C ARG A 36 -3.40 -7.07 6.28
N PRO A 37 -2.21 -7.49 6.77
CA PRO A 37 -1.55 -6.78 7.86
C PRO A 37 -1.38 -5.30 7.52
N ARG A 38 -1.51 -4.44 8.54
CA ARG A 38 -1.15 -3.03 8.39
C ARG A 38 0.35 -2.91 8.14
N ASP A 39 0.74 -1.89 7.40
CA ASP A 39 2.15 -1.57 7.25
C ASP A 39 2.72 -1.18 8.63
N PRO A 40 3.85 -1.75 9.07
CA PRO A 40 4.41 -1.49 10.40
C PRO A 40 4.81 -0.02 10.61
N ASP A 41 5.10 0.71 9.53
CA ASP A 41 5.42 2.14 9.59
C ASP A 41 4.20 3.05 9.38
N GLY A 42 3.01 2.46 9.32
CA GLY A 42 1.75 3.19 9.30
C GLY A 42 1.26 3.62 7.91
N PRO A 43 0.25 4.49 7.86
CA PRO A 43 -0.48 4.82 6.62
C PRO A 43 0.39 5.44 5.52
N PHE A 44 1.34 6.31 5.88
CA PHE A 44 2.25 6.93 4.92
C PHE A 44 3.08 5.87 4.17
N ALA A 45 3.72 4.96 4.90
CA ALA A 45 4.50 3.88 4.31
C ALA A 45 3.65 2.96 3.42
N ALA A 46 2.41 2.68 3.85
CA ALA A 46 1.45 1.91 3.05
C ALA A 46 1.12 2.59 1.71
N LEU A 47 0.95 3.92 1.71
CA LEU A 47 0.69 4.71 0.50
C LEU A 47 1.92 4.81 -0.40
N VAL A 48 3.11 5.03 0.15
CA VAL A 48 4.36 4.97 -0.62
C VAL A 48 4.52 3.61 -1.29
N ARG A 49 4.28 2.52 -0.55
CA ARG A 49 4.29 1.16 -1.11
C ARG A 49 3.26 1.01 -2.24
N ALA A 50 2.06 1.55 -2.08
CA ALA A 50 1.04 1.51 -3.13
C ALA A 50 1.51 2.22 -4.41
N ILE A 51 2.09 3.43 -4.29
CA ILE A 51 2.62 4.19 -5.44
C ILE A 51 3.75 3.41 -6.14
N VAL A 52 4.68 2.83 -5.38
CA VAL A 52 5.80 2.05 -5.95
C VAL A 52 5.30 0.86 -6.77
N PHE A 53 4.21 0.20 -6.35
CA PHE A 53 3.69 -1.00 -6.99
C PHE A 53 2.81 -0.75 -8.22
N GLN A 54 2.45 0.51 -8.52
CA GLN A 54 1.65 0.84 -9.70
C GLN A 54 2.36 0.41 -10.99
N GLN A 55 1.58 -0.21 -11.90
CA GLN A 55 1.98 -0.55 -13.27
C GLN A 55 3.26 -1.42 -13.38
N LEU A 56 3.56 -2.24 -12.36
CA LEU A 56 4.72 -3.12 -12.33
C LEU A 56 4.34 -4.56 -11.94
N ALA A 57 5.09 -5.52 -12.48
CA ALA A 57 5.07 -6.89 -11.95
C ALA A 57 5.56 -6.90 -10.50
N GLY A 58 4.96 -7.76 -9.67
CA GLY A 58 5.22 -7.78 -8.23
C GLY A 58 6.70 -7.89 -7.84
N ARG A 59 7.49 -8.71 -8.56
CA ARG A 59 8.94 -8.85 -8.29
C ARG A 59 9.73 -7.57 -8.54
N ALA A 60 9.44 -6.85 -9.63
CA ALA A 60 10.10 -5.59 -9.95
C ALA A 60 9.76 -4.52 -8.92
N ALA A 61 8.48 -4.41 -8.54
CA ALA A 61 8.03 -3.49 -7.50
C ALA A 61 8.67 -3.78 -6.14
N GLN A 62 8.79 -5.05 -5.75
CA GLN A 62 9.46 -5.45 -4.50
C GLN A 62 10.94 -5.05 -4.50
N ALA A 63 11.65 -5.25 -5.61
CA ALA A 63 13.06 -4.87 -5.70
C ALA A 63 13.26 -3.34 -5.57
N ILE A 64 12.41 -2.54 -6.23
CA ILE A 64 12.45 -1.08 -6.11
C ILE A 64 12.10 -0.64 -4.68
N TYR A 65 11.04 -1.19 -4.10
CA TYR A 65 10.61 -0.86 -2.74
C TYR A 65 11.69 -1.20 -1.71
N GLY A 66 12.36 -2.36 -1.85
CA GLY A 66 13.47 -2.75 -0.99
C GLY A 66 14.65 -1.78 -1.05
N ARG A 67 15.05 -1.32 -2.25
CA ARG A 67 16.11 -0.31 -2.39
C ARG A 67 15.69 1.06 -1.85
N LEU A 68 14.44 1.48 -2.05
CA LEU A 68 13.90 2.71 -1.47
C LEU A 68 13.97 2.65 0.07
N ARG A 69 13.55 1.53 0.66
CA ARG A 69 13.66 1.30 2.10
C ARG A 69 15.11 1.35 2.58
N GLY A 70 16.03 0.75 1.82
CA GLY A 70 17.46 0.83 2.12
C GLY A 70 18.02 2.25 2.09
N ALA A 71 17.54 3.10 1.18
CA ALA A 71 17.95 4.50 1.10
C ALA A 71 17.37 5.37 2.22
N VAL A 72 16.13 5.10 2.64
CA VAL A 72 15.45 5.87 3.72
C VAL A 72 15.89 5.44 5.13
N GLY A 73 16.13 4.15 5.33
CA GLY A 73 16.56 3.59 6.62
C GLY A 73 15.44 2.90 7.42
N GLU A 74 15.58 2.92 8.75
CA GLU A 74 14.82 2.06 9.67
C GLU A 74 13.29 2.25 9.59
N ARG A 75 12.82 3.50 9.52
CA ARG A 75 11.38 3.82 9.40
C ARG A 75 11.11 4.69 8.19
N LEU A 76 10.09 4.32 7.43
CA LEU A 76 9.62 5.10 6.29
C LEU A 76 8.59 6.12 6.77
N THR A 77 9.06 7.28 7.19
CA THR A 77 8.23 8.45 7.56
C THR A 77 8.38 9.56 6.51
N PRO A 78 7.46 10.56 6.48
CA PRO A 78 7.60 11.72 5.59
C PRO A 78 8.94 12.45 5.79
N GLU A 79 9.37 12.63 7.03
CA GLU A 79 10.63 13.30 7.39
C GLU A 79 11.84 12.50 6.89
N ALA A 80 11.87 11.19 7.16
CA ALA A 80 12.95 10.31 6.73
C ALA A 80 13.05 10.26 5.20
N LEU A 81 11.90 10.20 4.50
CA LEU A 81 11.87 10.24 3.04
C LEU A 81 12.36 11.59 2.49
N ASN A 82 12.01 12.72 3.12
CA ASN A 82 12.45 14.05 2.72
C ASN A 82 13.91 14.36 3.02
N ALA A 83 14.56 13.59 3.88
CA ALA A 83 16.01 13.65 4.11
C ALA A 83 16.84 12.99 2.98
N VAL A 84 16.25 12.09 2.19
CA VAL A 84 16.93 11.41 1.07
C VAL A 84 16.83 12.26 -0.19
N SER A 85 17.91 12.36 -0.97
CA SER A 85 17.89 13.15 -2.21
C SER A 85 17.04 12.49 -3.31
N ASP A 86 16.51 13.29 -4.23
CA ASP A 86 15.81 12.80 -5.42
C ASP A 86 16.69 11.87 -6.26
N ALA A 87 17.99 12.16 -6.35
CA ALA A 87 18.94 11.34 -7.08
C ALA A 87 19.05 9.93 -6.50
N GLU A 88 19.12 9.79 -5.17
CA GLU A 88 19.16 8.50 -4.48
C GLU A 88 17.84 7.73 -4.64
N LEU A 89 16.70 8.42 -4.50
CA LEU A 89 15.39 7.80 -4.73
C LEU A 89 15.20 7.33 -6.17
N ARG A 90 15.74 8.06 -7.15
CA ARG A 90 15.78 7.62 -8.55
C ARG A 90 16.73 6.45 -8.75
N ALA A 91 17.89 6.44 -8.11
CA ALA A 91 18.83 5.32 -8.14
C ALA A 91 18.23 4.03 -7.54
N ALA A 92 17.28 4.15 -6.59
CA ALA A 92 16.49 3.03 -6.11
C ALA A 92 15.54 2.45 -7.18
N GLY A 93 15.32 3.13 -8.30
CA GLY A 93 14.52 2.68 -9.45
C GLY A 93 13.14 3.30 -9.53
N LEU A 94 12.88 4.41 -8.82
CA LEU A 94 11.65 5.18 -9.01
C LEU A 94 11.65 5.87 -10.38
N SER A 95 10.50 5.80 -11.06
CA SER A 95 10.25 6.67 -12.21
C SER A 95 10.07 8.12 -11.76
N ALA A 96 10.17 9.07 -12.70
CA ALA A 96 9.93 10.49 -12.41
C ALA A 96 8.54 10.71 -11.79
N ASN A 97 7.51 10.09 -12.37
CA ASN A 97 6.13 10.24 -11.90
C ASN A 97 5.95 9.68 -10.49
N LYS A 98 6.55 8.52 -10.17
CA LYS A 98 6.46 7.93 -8.82
C LYS A 98 7.17 8.79 -7.79
N LEU A 99 8.34 9.32 -8.13
CA LEU A 99 9.04 10.26 -7.26
C LEU A 99 8.19 11.50 -6.99
N ALA A 100 7.64 12.13 -8.04
CA ALA A 100 6.79 13.30 -7.90
C ALA A 100 5.56 13.02 -7.00
N SER A 101 4.87 11.90 -7.20
CA SER A 101 3.74 11.51 -6.35
C SER A 101 4.13 11.23 -4.89
N ILE A 102 5.29 10.61 -4.66
CA ILE A 102 5.78 10.33 -3.30
C ILE A 102 6.20 11.63 -2.59
N ARG A 103 6.81 12.57 -3.31
CA ARG A 103 7.13 13.91 -2.77
C ARG A 103 5.88 14.69 -2.43
N ASP A 104 4.92 14.76 -3.34
CA ASP A 104 3.61 15.42 -3.11
C ASP A 104 2.88 14.81 -1.89
N LEU A 105 2.86 13.47 -1.78
CA LEU A 105 2.33 12.79 -0.61
C LEU A 105 3.07 13.19 0.68
N SER A 106 4.40 13.21 0.66
CA SER A 106 5.21 13.57 1.82
C SER A 106 4.93 15.00 2.29
N THR A 107 4.92 15.95 1.35
CA THR A 107 4.58 17.35 1.63
C THR A 107 3.20 17.49 2.24
N LYS A 108 2.17 16.88 1.65
CA LYS A 108 0.80 16.96 2.16
C LYS A 108 0.64 16.40 3.56
N VAL A 109 1.32 15.30 3.87
CA VAL A 109 1.30 14.72 5.23
C VAL A 109 1.98 15.63 6.24
N LEU A 110 3.10 16.27 5.87
CA LEU A 110 3.79 17.23 6.74
C LEU A 110 2.98 18.52 6.94
N ASP A 111 2.29 18.98 5.91
CA ASP A 111 1.50 20.21 5.92
C ASP A 111 0.10 20.01 6.54
N GLY A 112 -0.37 18.76 6.66
CA GLY A 112 -1.70 18.43 7.14
C GLY A 112 -2.83 18.75 6.15
N THR A 113 -2.55 18.66 4.85
CA THR A 113 -3.50 18.95 3.74
C THR A 113 -3.87 17.69 2.97
#